data_AF-A0A841DZN2-F1
#
_entry.id   AF-A0A841DZN2-F1
#
_cell.length_a   1.000
_cell.length_b   1.000
_cell.length_c   1.000
_cell.angle_alpha   90.00
_cell.angle_beta   90.00
_cell.angle_gamma   90.00
#
_symmetry.space_group_name_H-M   'P 1'
#
loop_
_entity.id
_entity.type
_entity.pdbx_description
1 polymer ?
#
loop_
_entity_poly.entity_id
_entity_poly.type
_entity_poly.pdbx_seq_one_letter_code
_entity_poly.pdbx_strand_id
1 'polypeptide(L)' 'MNDITRGLERDAAEWPVLRAAQDIDCDGNNPKTGQRCVLGQHRGYHRDETGAEWLDK' A
#
# COMPACT_ATOMS: atom_id res chain seq x y z
N MET A 1 -6.34 -5.88 27.18
CA MET A 1 -5.24 -5.22 26.42
C MET A 1 -5.31 -5.77 25.01
N ASN A 2 -5.80 -4.97 24.04
CA ASN A 2 -5.88 -5.41 22.65
C ASN A 2 -4.48 -5.30 22.05
N ASP A 3 -3.88 -6.45 21.78
CA ASP A 3 -2.54 -6.54 21.21
C ASP A 3 -2.62 -6.32 19.69
N ILE A 4 -2.62 -5.03 19.29
CA ILE A 4 -2.69 -4.59 17.89
C ILE A 4 -1.41 -4.98 17.13
N THR A 5 -0.39 -5.53 17.81
CA THR A 5 0.93 -5.80 17.22
C THR A 5 1.21 -7.28 16.96
N ARG A 6 0.25 -8.17 17.21
CA ARG A 6 0.42 -9.61 17.00
C ARG A 6 0.67 -9.91 15.52
N GLY A 7 1.89 -10.37 15.21
CA GLY A 7 2.32 -10.77 13.86
C GLY A 7 3.19 -9.74 13.11
N LEU A 8 3.54 -8.63 13.74
CA LEU A 8 4.51 -7.68 13.16
C LEU A 8 5.94 -8.20 13.31
N GLU A 9 6.71 -8.06 12.23
CA GLU A 9 8.17 -8.27 12.25
C GLU A 9 8.82 -7.29 13.24
N ARG A 10 9.82 -7.76 13.99
CA ARG A 10 10.53 -6.97 15.00
C ARG A 10 12.01 -6.92 14.69
N ASP A 11 12.64 -5.77 14.94
CA ASP A 11 14.08 -5.62 14.79
C ASP A 11 14.86 -6.25 15.96
N ALA A 12 16.19 -6.14 15.92
CA ALA A 12 17.06 -6.67 16.98
C ALA A 12 16.86 -6.02 18.36
N ALA A 13 16.18 -4.86 18.42
CA ALA A 13 15.83 -4.14 19.63
C ALA A 13 14.34 -4.32 20.01
N GLU A 14 13.68 -5.31 19.39
CA GLU A 14 12.27 -5.68 19.60
C GLU A 14 11.24 -4.61 19.20
N TRP A 15 11.66 -3.56 18.47
CA TRP A 15 10.74 -2.57 17.93
C TRP A 15 10.02 -3.13 16.69
N PRO A 16 8.74 -2.77 16.47
CA PRO A 16 8.05 -3.11 15.24
C PRO A 16 8.77 -2.52 14.03
N VAL A 17 9.06 -3.36 13.03
CA VAL A 17 9.61 -2.91 11.76
C VAL A 17 8.52 -2.19 10.98
N LEU A 18 8.74 -0.89 10.70
CA LEU A 18 7.86 -0.09 9.86
C LEU A 18 8.26 -0.28 8.40
N ARG A 19 7.29 -0.55 7.53
CA ARG A 19 7.46 -0.61 6.08
C ARG A 19 6.94 0.67 5.44
N ALA A 20 7.57 1.13 4.37
CA ALA A 20 7.02 2.24 3.60
C ALA A 20 5.73 1.76 2.91
N ALA A 21 4.77 2.67 2.71
CA ALA A 21 3.54 2.34 1.99
C ALA A 21 3.83 1.79 0.58
N GLN A 22 4.88 2.30 -0.06
CA GLN A 22 5.36 1.88 -1.38
C GLN A 22 5.91 0.44 -1.41
N ASP A 23 6.27 -0.13 -0.26
CA ASP A 23 6.75 -1.51 -0.17
C ASP A 23 5.60 -2.53 -0.16
N ILE A 24 4.35 -2.06 -0.11
CA ILE A 24 3.14 -2.88 -0.09
C ILE A 24 2.35 -2.58 -1.37
N ASP A 25 2.14 -3.61 -2.18
CA ASP A 25 1.38 -3.50 -3.42
C ASP A 25 -0.04 -2.98 -3.16
N CYS A 26 -0.48 -2.01 -3.97
CA CYS A 26 -1.88 -1.62 -4.08
C CYS A 26 -2.64 -2.62 -4.96
N ASP A 27 -3.88 -2.93 -4.61
CA ASP A 27 -4.78 -3.79 -5.40
C ASP A 27 -5.51 -3.05 -6.53
N GLY A 28 -5.40 -1.72 -6.59
CA GLY A 28 -6.00 -0.87 -7.61
C GLY A 28 -5.40 -1.06 -9.01
N ASN A 29 -6.23 -1.42 -9.98
CA ASN A 29 -5.88 -1.47 -11.40
C ASN A 29 -6.69 -0.43 -12.19
N ASN A 30 -6.03 0.31 -13.09
CA ASN A 30 -6.64 1.34 -13.92
C ASN A 30 -7.74 0.70 -14.79
N PRO A 31 -8.99 1.15 -14.68
CA PRO A 31 -10.11 0.52 -15.36
C PRO A 31 -10.10 0.68 -16.88
N LYS A 32 -9.32 1.64 -17.40
CA LYS A 32 -9.20 1.93 -18.83
C LYS A 32 -7.99 1.25 -19.45
N THR A 33 -6.87 1.21 -18.76
CA THR A 33 -5.59 0.72 -19.31
C THR A 33 -5.15 -0.62 -18.75
N GLY A 34 -5.71 -1.04 -17.61
CA GLY A 34 -5.28 -2.24 -16.88
C GLY A 34 -3.96 -2.08 -16.12
N GLN A 35 -3.35 -0.89 -16.11
CA GLN A 35 -2.10 -0.63 -15.39
C GLN A 35 -2.30 -0.65 -13.87
N ARG A 36 -1.29 -1.13 -13.14
CA ARG A 36 -1.31 -1.19 -11.67
C ARG A 36 -1.07 0.20 -11.06
N CYS A 37 -1.68 0.46 -9.91
CA CYS A 37 -1.39 1.64 -9.11
C CYS A 37 0.07 1.63 -8.60
N VAL A 38 0.76 2.77 -8.71
CA VAL A 38 2.18 2.92 -8.36
C VAL A 38 2.43 3.51 -6.96
N LEU A 39 1.37 3.87 -6.23
CA LEU A 39 1.48 4.57 -4.94
C LEU A 39 1.73 3.61 -3.74
N GLY A 40 1.66 2.30 -3.96
CA GLY A 40 1.66 1.30 -2.89
C GLY A 40 0.38 1.35 -2.05
N GLN A 41 0.38 0.86 -0.81
CA GLN A 41 -0.82 0.87 0.02
C GLN A 41 -1.26 2.31 0.37
N HIS A 42 -2.40 2.76 -0.15
CA HIS A 42 -2.92 4.10 0.11
C HIS A 42 -4.45 4.11 0.27
N ARG A 43 -5.02 5.29 0.54
CA ARG A 43 -6.46 5.55 0.47
C ARG A 43 -6.71 6.73 -0.46
N GLY A 44 -7.81 6.68 -1.21
CA GLY A 44 -8.19 7.73 -2.15
C GLY A 44 -7.85 7.36 -3.59
N TYR A 45 -7.51 8.36 -4.40
CA TYR A 45 -7.26 8.15 -5.83
C TYR A 45 -6.02 7.28 -6.06
N HIS A 46 -6.17 6.31 -6.94
CA HIS A 46 -5.08 5.56 -7.54
C HIS A 46 -4.35 6.40 -8.56
N ARG A 47 -3.11 6.02 -8.87
CA ARG A 47 -2.31 6.66 -9.91
C ARG A 47 -1.44 5.65 -10.63
N ASP A 48 -1.29 5.78 -11.94
CA ASP A 48 -0.35 4.98 -12.75
C ASP A 48 0.89 5.79 -13.14
N GLU A 49 1.83 5.13 -13.83
CA GLU A 49 3.08 5.72 -14.29
C GLU A 49 2.91 6.90 -15.28
N THR A 50 1.74 7.02 -15.92
CA THR A 50 1.42 8.14 -16.83
C THR A 50 0.88 9.35 -16.07
N GLY A 51 0.57 9.18 -14.77
CA GLY A 51 -0.05 10.19 -13.93
C GLY A 51 -1.57 10.22 -14.01
N ALA A 52 -2.20 9.28 -14.70
CA ALA A 52 -3.66 9.19 -14.73
C ALA A 52 -4.20 8.74 -13.36
N GLU A 53 -5.36 9.28 -12.97
CA GLU A 53 -5.98 9.04 -11.66
C GLU A 53 -7.36 8.39 -11.79
N TRP A 54 -7.69 7.49 -10.86
CA TRP A 54 -8.99 6.81 -10.80
C TRP A 54 -9.36 6.40 -9.38
N LEU A 55 -10.63 6.04 -9.16
CA LEU A 55 -11.13 5.44 -7.93
C LEU A 55 -11.43 3.96 -8.16
N ASP A 56 -11.50 3.19 -7.08
CA ASP A 56 -12.05 1.85 -7.10
C ASP A 56 -13.45 1.84 -7.72
N LYS A 57 -13.78 0.74 -8.41
CA LYS A 57 -15.07 0.55 -9.07
C LYS A 57 -16.17 0.16 -8.09
#